data_AF-A0A7X5D9B7-F1
#
_entry.id   AF-A0A7X5D9B7-F1
#
_cell.length_a   1.000
_cell.length_b   1.000
_cell.length_c   1.000
_cell.angle_alpha   90.00
_cell.angle_beta   90.00
_cell.angle_gamma   90.00
#
_symmetry.space_group_name_H-M   'P 1'
#
loop_
_entity.id
_entity.type
_entity.pdbx_description
1 polymer ?
#
loop_
_entity_poly.entity_id
_entity_poly.type
_entity_poly.pdbx_seq_one_letter_code
_entity_poly.pdbx_strand_id
1 'polypeptide(L)'
;GTMTLMPDDIVPTANGKDMKSGYGVKTEVRAVLSTNSPDGHHSNPQTAFSVFPEFQYKTYLRLLQRVSSGRSARFTFQPNEFSTYGRTVHFTPVWFPDSTSYVVYTQVWDAWTPDGMLSVNLDDYITIHQSVFDDWYTNRE
;
A
#
# COMPACT_ATOMS: atom_id res chain seq x y z
N GLY A 1 6.23 12.23 -4.79
CA GLY A 1 6.49 10.93 -4.15
C GLY A 1 6.15 9.83 -5.14
N THR A 2 6.44 8.59 -4.80
CA THR A 2 6.12 7.42 -5.63
C THR A 2 5.52 6.34 -4.75
N MET A 3 4.61 5.55 -5.30
CA MET A 3 4.02 4.39 -4.66
C MET A 3 4.17 3.20 -5.59
N THR A 4 4.34 2.02 -5.00
CA THR A 4 4.26 0.76 -5.72
C THR A 4 3.36 -0.18 -4.92
N LEU A 5 2.37 -0.75 -5.59
CA LEU A 5 1.49 -1.79 -5.08
C LEU A 5 1.73 -3.05 -5.90
N MET A 6 2.05 -4.15 -5.22
CA MET A 6 2.31 -5.44 -5.86
C MET A 6 1.59 -6.55 -5.09
N PRO A 7 1.29 -7.68 -5.73
CA PRO A 7 1.02 -8.92 -5.02
C PRO A 7 2.15 -9.20 -4.00
N ASP A 8 1.80 -9.78 -2.85
CA ASP A 8 2.79 -10.24 -1.90
C ASP A 8 3.67 -11.35 -2.49
N ASP A 9 4.91 -11.48 -2.01
CA ASP A 9 5.94 -12.36 -2.59
C ASP A 9 5.58 -13.85 -2.56
N ILE A 10 4.62 -14.23 -1.72
CA ILE A 10 4.18 -15.62 -1.57
C ILE A 10 2.82 -15.89 -2.24
N VAL A 11 2.29 -14.93 -3.01
CA VAL A 11 1.07 -15.15 -3.80
C VAL A 11 1.41 -16.10 -4.95
N PRO A 12 0.86 -17.33 -4.97
CA PRO A 12 1.29 -18.36 -5.94
C PRO A 12 0.83 -18.07 -7.36
N THR A 13 -0.21 -17.24 -7.53
CA THR A 13 -0.84 -16.90 -8.80
C THR A 13 -0.41 -15.54 -9.35
N ALA A 14 0.54 -14.88 -8.68
CA ALA A 14 0.99 -13.55 -9.10
C ALA A 14 1.77 -13.63 -10.42
N ASN A 15 1.37 -12.81 -11.39
CA ASN A 15 2.11 -12.57 -12.62
C ASN A 15 2.25 -11.06 -12.82
N GLY A 16 3.39 -10.50 -12.41
CA GLY A 16 3.57 -9.05 -12.40
C GLY A 16 2.56 -8.38 -11.44
N LYS A 17 1.63 -7.61 -12.00
CA LYS A 17 0.55 -6.94 -11.24
C LYS A 17 -0.76 -7.71 -11.22
N ASP A 18 -0.83 -8.83 -11.90
CA ASP A 18 -2.02 -9.68 -11.95
C ASP A 18 -1.99 -10.68 -10.79
N MET A 19 -3.12 -10.85 -10.09
CA MET A 19 -3.30 -11.84 -9.01
C MET A 19 -4.78 -12.19 -8.82
N LYS A 20 -5.08 -13.25 -8.08
CA LYS A 20 -6.46 -13.56 -7.65
C LYS A 20 -6.88 -12.77 -6.40
N SER A 21 -8.17 -12.54 -6.25
CA SER A 21 -8.76 -11.91 -5.06
C SER A 21 -8.63 -12.82 -3.83
N GLY A 22 -8.59 -12.23 -2.63
CA GLY A 22 -8.36 -12.96 -1.36
C GLY A 22 -6.89 -13.08 -0.96
N TYR A 23 -5.97 -12.90 -1.90
CA TYR A 23 -4.53 -12.87 -1.61
C TYR A 23 -4.06 -11.49 -1.12
N GLY A 24 -2.87 -11.48 -0.51
CA GLY A 24 -2.24 -10.29 0.06
C GLY A 24 -1.55 -9.41 -0.99
N VAL A 25 -1.66 -8.10 -0.82
CA VAL A 25 -0.85 -7.09 -1.51
C VAL A 25 0.13 -6.43 -0.54
N LYS A 26 1.28 -6.01 -1.05
CA LYS A 26 2.26 -5.20 -0.32
C LYS A 26 2.45 -3.86 -1.01
N THR A 27 2.85 -2.85 -0.22
CA THR A 27 3.16 -1.53 -0.76
C THR A 27 4.53 -1.03 -0.31
N GLU A 28 5.21 -0.32 -1.21
CA GLU A 28 6.33 0.55 -0.88
C GLU A 28 6.01 1.98 -1.35
N VAL A 29 6.10 2.93 -0.43
CA VAL A 29 5.82 4.34 -0.69
C VAL A 29 7.08 5.14 -0.37
N ARG A 30 7.51 6.01 -1.29
CA ARG A 30 8.67 6.89 -1.13
C ARG A 30 8.25 8.35 -1.26
N ALA A 31 8.68 9.16 -0.30
CA ALA A 31 8.48 10.60 -0.31
C ALA A 31 9.82 11.30 -0.15
N VAL A 32 10.16 12.14 -1.13
CA VAL A 32 11.40 12.92 -1.14
C VAL A 32 11.05 14.40 -0.96
N LEU A 33 11.60 15.02 0.08
CA LEU A 33 11.54 16.46 0.27
C LEU A 33 12.74 17.12 -0.40
N SER A 34 12.47 17.92 -1.42
CA SER A 34 13.44 18.79 -2.07
C SER A 34 13.18 20.23 -1.62
N THR A 35 14.19 20.88 -1.05
CA THR A 35 14.10 22.25 -0.55
C THR A 35 15.48 22.90 -0.53
N ASN A 36 15.51 24.22 -0.71
CA ASN A 36 16.67 25.09 -0.50
C ASN A 36 16.62 25.82 0.85
N SER A 37 15.60 25.58 1.67
CA SER A 37 15.50 26.15 3.02
C SER A 37 16.66 25.66 3.90
N PRO A 38 17.15 26.47 4.85
CA PRO A 38 18.11 26.03 5.85
C PRO A 38 17.64 24.78 6.60
N ASP A 39 18.58 23.95 7.04
CA ASP A 39 18.27 22.80 7.88
C ASP A 39 17.64 23.27 9.21
N GLY A 40 16.68 22.49 9.71
CA GLY A 40 15.90 22.84 10.91
C GLY A 40 14.73 23.78 10.66
N HIS A 41 14.61 24.40 9.47
CA HIS A 41 13.45 25.20 9.09
C HIS A 41 12.30 24.34 8.52
N HIS A 42 12.50 23.03 8.41
CA HIS A 42 11.50 22.09 7.92
C HIS A 42 11.59 20.75 8.66
N SER A 43 10.48 20.01 8.69
CA SER A 43 10.50 18.57 8.97
C SER A 43 10.50 17.77 7.66
N ASN A 44 10.93 16.52 7.75
CA ASN A 44 10.87 15.56 6.64
C ASN A 44 9.50 14.85 6.65
N PRO A 45 9.07 14.16 5.58
CA PRO A 45 7.82 13.39 5.60
C PRO A 45 7.80 12.37 6.75
N GLN A 46 6.74 12.38 7.57
CA GLN A 46 6.70 11.59 8.82
C GLN A 46 5.61 10.53 8.81
N THR A 47 4.50 10.76 8.13
CA THR A 47 3.31 9.92 8.28
C THR A 47 2.73 9.56 6.91
N ALA A 48 2.20 8.35 6.79
CA ALA A 48 1.46 7.92 5.62
C ALA A 48 0.31 7.01 6.02
N PHE A 49 -0.83 7.11 5.33
CA PHE A 49 -1.93 6.15 5.45
C PHE A 49 -2.47 5.77 4.07
N SER A 50 -2.97 4.54 3.95
CA SER A 50 -3.65 4.05 2.75
C SER A 50 -5.15 3.87 2.98
N VAL A 51 -5.92 4.01 1.91
CA VAL A 51 -7.36 3.74 1.85
C VAL A 51 -7.66 2.78 0.69
N PHE A 52 -8.70 1.98 0.86
CA PHE A 52 -8.93 0.80 0.02
C PHE A 52 -10.35 0.78 -0.58
N PRO A 53 -10.53 0.17 -1.76
CA PRO A 53 -11.79 0.20 -2.51
C PRO A 53 -12.92 -0.53 -1.81
N GLU A 54 -12.65 -1.59 -1.04
CA GLU A 54 -13.67 -2.34 -0.31
C GLU A 54 -14.37 -1.53 0.79
N PHE A 55 -13.74 -0.44 1.22
CA PHE A 55 -14.29 0.52 2.18
C PHE A 55 -14.81 1.79 1.48
N GLN A 56 -14.96 1.76 0.15
CA GLN A 56 -15.28 2.92 -0.68
C GLN A 56 -14.37 4.11 -0.40
N TYR A 57 -13.14 3.85 0.05
CA TYR A 57 -12.16 4.85 0.47
C TYR A 57 -12.59 5.76 1.64
N LYS A 58 -13.59 5.37 2.43
CA LYS A 58 -14.22 6.25 3.44
C LYS A 58 -13.97 5.85 4.89
N THR A 59 -13.99 4.56 5.21
CA THR A 59 -14.20 4.09 6.59
C THR A 59 -12.99 3.42 7.23
N TYR A 60 -11.93 3.17 6.46
CA TYR A 60 -10.71 2.54 6.97
C TYR A 60 -9.47 3.28 6.47
N LEU A 61 -8.73 3.86 7.42
CA LEU A 61 -7.44 4.48 7.20
C LEU A 61 -6.36 3.55 7.76
N ARG A 62 -5.60 2.89 6.89
CA ARG A 62 -4.50 2.03 7.34
C ARG A 62 -3.24 2.84 7.49
N LEU A 63 -2.78 3.05 8.72
CA LEU A 63 -1.50 3.70 9.00
C LEU A 63 -0.35 2.82 8.49
N LEU A 64 0.62 3.44 7.80
CA LEU A 64 1.81 2.76 7.30
C LEU A 64 2.94 2.85 8.33
N GLN A 65 3.84 1.87 8.28
CA GLN A 65 5.10 1.90 9.01
C GLN A 65 6.13 2.73 8.25
N ARG A 66 6.72 3.73 8.91
CA ARG A 66 7.89 4.44 8.39
C ARG A 66 9.13 3.55 8.56
N VAL A 67 9.67 3.05 7.45
CA VAL A 67 10.85 2.16 7.43
C VAL A 67 12.16 2.89 7.16
N SER A 68 12.10 4.13 6.64
CA SER A 68 13.23 5.07 6.65
C SER A 68 12.74 6.50 6.86
N SER A 69 13.56 7.32 7.52
CA SER A 69 13.30 8.73 7.81
C SER A 69 14.29 9.65 7.09
N GLY A 70 14.13 10.97 7.27
CA GLY A 70 14.96 11.98 6.63
C GLY A 70 14.37 12.43 5.30
N ARG A 71 15.15 13.17 4.51
CA ARG A 71 14.67 13.80 3.26
C ARG A 71 14.06 12.82 2.28
N SER A 72 14.52 11.56 2.29
CA SER A 72 13.93 10.46 1.53
C SER A 72 13.31 9.44 2.49
N ALA A 73 12.05 9.68 2.87
CA ALA A 73 11.30 8.79 3.73
C ALA A 73 10.68 7.64 2.92
N ARG A 74 10.63 6.45 3.53
CA ARG A 74 10.02 5.26 2.95
C ARG A 74 9.02 4.65 3.92
N PHE A 75 7.90 4.18 3.39
CA PHE A 75 6.80 3.60 4.14
C PHE A 75 6.34 2.29 3.52
N THR A 76 5.92 1.36 4.37
CA THR A 76 5.28 0.09 3.98
C THR A 76 4.07 -0.15 4.85
N PHE A 77 3.23 -1.14 4.55
CA PHE A 77 2.23 -1.57 5.53
C PHE A 77 2.89 -2.01 6.84
N GLN A 78 2.18 -1.78 7.95
CA GLN A 78 2.51 -2.44 9.21
C GLN A 78 2.28 -3.96 9.08
N PRO A 79 3.00 -4.79 9.86
CA PRO A 79 2.74 -6.22 9.93
C PRO A 79 1.26 -6.49 10.16
N ASN A 80 0.69 -7.39 9.37
CA ASN A 80 -0.71 -7.73 9.48
C ASN A 80 -0.89 -8.80 10.56
N GLU A 81 -1.69 -8.53 11.59
CA GLU A 81 -1.97 -9.46 12.68
C GLU A 81 -2.70 -10.74 12.22
N PHE A 82 -3.41 -10.68 11.09
CA PHE A 82 -4.10 -11.82 10.49
C PHE A 82 -3.20 -12.62 9.54
N SER A 83 -1.98 -12.16 9.27
CA SER A 83 -1.03 -12.92 8.47
C SER A 83 -0.43 -14.05 9.30
N THR A 84 -0.69 -15.30 8.91
CA THR A 84 -0.07 -16.50 9.50
C THR A 84 1.47 -16.51 9.45
N TYR A 85 2.05 -15.76 8.50
CA TYR A 85 3.51 -15.61 8.33
C TYR A 85 4.05 -14.24 8.79
N GLY A 86 3.28 -13.45 9.54
CA GLY A 86 3.71 -12.13 10.05
C GLY A 86 4.09 -11.09 8.98
N ARG A 87 3.44 -11.12 7.81
CA ARG A 87 3.81 -10.32 6.64
C ARG A 87 3.22 -8.91 6.68
N THR A 88 3.90 -7.96 6.05
CA THR A 88 3.49 -6.56 5.90
C THR A 88 2.53 -6.38 4.71
N VAL A 89 1.36 -7.02 4.80
CA VAL A 89 0.41 -7.15 3.67
C VAL A 89 -1.00 -6.67 4.00
N HIS A 90 -1.78 -6.34 2.98
CA HIS A 90 -3.22 -6.15 3.04
C HIS A 90 -3.91 -7.25 2.25
N PHE A 91 -4.85 -7.98 2.84
CA PHE A 91 -5.60 -8.99 2.11
C PHE A 91 -6.75 -8.33 1.35
N THR A 92 -6.85 -8.61 0.06
CA THR A 92 -7.98 -8.16 -0.76
C THR A 92 -9.25 -8.94 -0.40
N PRO A 93 -10.45 -8.39 -0.57
CA PRO A 93 -11.68 -9.15 -0.37
C PRO A 93 -11.80 -10.27 -1.40
N VAL A 94 -12.23 -11.46 -0.97
CA VAL A 94 -12.42 -12.62 -1.86
C VAL A 94 -13.49 -12.36 -2.94
N TRP A 95 -14.46 -11.49 -2.65
CA TRP A 95 -15.53 -11.12 -3.58
C TRP A 95 -15.17 -9.97 -4.54
N PHE A 96 -13.93 -9.46 -4.51
CA PHE A 96 -13.56 -8.33 -5.37
C PHE A 96 -13.74 -8.71 -6.85
N PRO A 97 -14.30 -7.83 -7.70
CA PRO A 97 -14.64 -8.20 -9.07
C PRO A 97 -13.44 -8.62 -9.93
N ASP A 98 -13.67 -9.57 -10.81
CA ASP A 98 -12.69 -10.01 -11.81
C ASP A 98 -12.41 -8.94 -12.86
N SER A 99 -11.26 -9.05 -13.51
CA SER A 99 -10.79 -8.14 -14.57
C SER A 99 -10.86 -6.67 -14.14
N THR A 100 -10.65 -6.40 -12.85
CA THR A 100 -10.81 -5.08 -12.24
C THR A 100 -9.54 -4.65 -11.53
N SER A 101 -9.18 -3.38 -11.68
CA SER A 101 -8.06 -2.78 -10.95
C SER A 101 -8.43 -2.56 -9.48
N TYR A 102 -7.66 -3.18 -8.59
CA TYR A 102 -7.68 -2.90 -7.16
C TYR A 102 -6.75 -1.71 -6.90
N VAL A 103 -7.32 -0.51 -6.87
CA VAL A 103 -6.56 0.74 -6.71
C VAL A 103 -6.50 1.13 -5.24
N VAL A 104 -5.29 1.30 -4.71
CA VAL A 104 -5.05 1.79 -3.34
C VAL A 104 -4.50 3.21 -3.41
N TYR A 105 -5.14 4.12 -2.69
CA TYR A 105 -4.63 5.48 -2.52
C TYR A 105 -3.84 5.58 -1.21
N THR A 106 -2.74 6.32 -1.23
CA THR A 106 -1.93 6.64 -0.06
C THR A 106 -1.68 8.13 0.02
N GLN A 107 -1.95 8.73 1.18
CA GLN A 107 -1.54 10.10 1.48
C GLN A 107 -0.31 10.08 2.38
N VAL A 108 0.76 10.78 1.98
CA VAL A 108 1.95 11.04 2.80
C VAL A 108 1.91 12.51 3.25
N TRP A 109 2.18 12.74 4.54
CA TRP A 109 2.03 14.04 5.18
C TRP A 109 3.03 14.23 6.33
N ASP A 110 2.86 15.32 7.08
CA ASP A 110 3.72 15.78 8.17
C ASP A 110 5.11 16.27 7.74
N ALA A 111 5.28 16.78 6.51
CA ALA A 111 6.44 17.58 6.15
C ALA A 111 6.13 19.07 6.41
N TRP A 112 6.53 19.58 7.57
CA TRP A 112 6.24 20.93 8.03
C TRP A 112 7.26 21.93 7.51
N THR A 113 6.77 23.08 7.07
CA THR A 113 7.53 24.28 6.71
C THR A 113 6.98 25.47 7.50
N PRO A 114 7.63 26.65 7.49
CA PRO A 114 7.08 27.83 8.17
C PRO A 114 5.71 28.26 7.64
N ASP A 115 5.38 27.92 6.41
CA ASP A 115 4.12 28.26 5.75
C ASP A 115 3.03 27.18 5.92
N GLY A 116 3.38 26.07 6.59
CA GLY A 116 2.45 24.99 6.88
C GLY A 116 2.95 23.62 6.42
N MET A 117 2.02 22.66 6.46
CA MET A 117 2.30 21.26 6.20
C MET A 117 2.13 20.90 4.74
N LEU A 118 3.16 20.27 4.17
CA LEU A 118 3.12 19.67 2.85
C LEU A 118 2.58 18.23 2.94
N SER A 119 1.81 17.86 1.92
CA SER A 119 1.29 16.50 1.73
C SER A 119 1.34 16.11 0.26
N VAL A 120 1.37 14.81 -0.02
CA VAL A 120 1.25 14.27 -1.37
C VAL A 120 0.31 13.07 -1.38
N ASN A 121 -0.60 13.07 -2.35
CA ASN A 121 -1.47 11.93 -2.63
C ASN A 121 -0.84 11.09 -3.72
N LEU A 122 -0.84 9.78 -3.52
CA LEU A 122 -0.27 8.78 -4.41
C LEU A 122 -1.28 7.66 -4.57
N ASP A 123 -1.18 6.94 -5.67
CA ASP A 123 -1.94 5.73 -5.90
C ASP A 123 -1.11 4.75 -6.72
N ASP A 124 -1.47 3.49 -6.57
CA ASP A 124 -1.05 2.45 -7.49
C ASP A 124 -2.09 1.31 -7.44
N TYR A 125 -2.00 0.39 -8.39
CA TYR A 125 -2.96 -0.69 -8.55
C TYR A 125 -2.31 -2.04 -8.84
N ILE A 126 -3.07 -3.09 -8.55
CA ILE A 126 -2.92 -4.44 -9.10
C ILE A 126 -4.19 -4.80 -9.86
N THR A 127 -4.14 -5.81 -10.72
CA THR A 127 -5.31 -6.32 -11.45
C THR A 127 -5.76 -7.62 -10.82
N ILE A 128 -7.04 -7.70 -10.47
CA ILE A 128 -7.65 -8.91 -9.93
C ILE A 128 -8.27 -9.75 -11.05
N HIS A 129 -7.94 -11.04 -11.06
CA HIS A 129 -8.58 -12.05 -11.90
C HIS A 129 -8.88 -13.28 -11.07
N GLN A 130 -10.13 -13.74 -11.06
CA GLN A 130 -10.56 -14.89 -10.27
C GLN A 130 -10.34 -14.69 -8.76
N SER A 131 -10.58 -15.75 -7.99
CA SER A 131 -10.46 -15.75 -6.53
C SER A 131 -9.60 -16.89 -6.00
N VAL A 132 -9.16 -16.78 -4.74
CA VAL A 132 -8.53 -17.88 -4.00
C VAL A 132 -9.36 -19.19 -4.01
N PHE A 133 -10.67 -19.13 -4.23
CA PHE A 133 -11.49 -20.34 -4.34
C PHE A 133 -11.22 -21.13 -5.62
N ASP A 134 -10.80 -20.46 -6.68
CA ASP A 134 -10.42 -21.11 -7.94
C ASP A 134 -9.10 -21.88 -7.80
N ASP A 135 -8.33 -21.63 -6.74
CA ASP A 135 -7.13 -22.41 -6.39
C ASP A 135 -7.44 -23.58 -5.44
N TRP A 136 -8.63 -23.59 -4.82
CA TRP A 136 -9.03 -24.56 -3.79
C TRP A 136 -9.35 -25.96 -4.35
N TYR A 137 -9.41 -26.13 -5.68
CA TYR A 137 -9.77 -27.40 -6.32
C TYR A 137 -8.76 -27.81 -7.42
N THR A 138 -7.73 -28.58 -7.07
CA THR A 138 -6.86 -29.24 -8.07
C THR A 138 -6.50 -30.71 -7.79
N ASN A 139 -7.06 -31.41 -6.79
CA ASN A 139 -6.77 -32.84 -6.57
C ASN A 139 -7.98 -33.68 -6.10
N ARG A 140 -9.04 -33.72 -6.90
CA ARG A 140 -10.02 -34.83 -6.85
C ARG A 140 -10.48 -35.16 -8.26
N GLU A 141 -9.67 -35.96 -8.95
CA GLU A 141 -10.07 -37.00 -9.92
C GLU A 141 -8.90 -37.95 -10.15
#